data_AF-A0A396KWX1-F1
#
_entry.id   AF-A0A396KWX1-F1
#
_cell.length_a   1.000
_cell.length_b   1.000
_cell.length_c   1.000
_cell.angle_alpha   90.00
_cell.angle_beta   90.00
_cell.angle_gamma   90.00
#
_symmetry.space_group_name_H-M   'P 1'
#
loop_
_entity.id
_entity.type
_entity.pdbx_description
1 polymer ?
#
loop_
_entity_poly.entity_id
_entity_poly.type
_entity_poly.pdbx_seq_one_letter_code
_entity_poly.pdbx_strand_id
1 'polypeptide(L)'
;MNKTLLRICVPGITEADYQIRMLQMNQIKGVLPVAIRGEGEMTVYEYEITGLVSMKNKYRQDKITKEEMKKFLSKMQETIWDVERYLLNSNRILLEPEMIFEKNGEFHFCYMPQYDGTIRESFHKLMEYFVQWTDYQDIASVQTAFLLHKETMRENYSLTGIIESLSELEEKNRNIKVDKAITKAQTEIWDTKEDDVYQESTHTYDTEEHDWITRQEMGSKIMKETDNLWNPVKKFLNRHKRPRWGDWDGIYIDEDEL
;
A
#
# COMPACT_ATOMS: atom_id res chain seq x y z
N MET A 1 -12.35 -31.47 -10.01
CA MET A 1 -12.14 -30.47 -8.94
C MET A 1 -13.19 -29.39 -9.12
N ASN A 2 -13.71 -28.80 -8.03
CA ASN A 2 -14.62 -27.66 -8.15
C ASN A 2 -13.80 -26.42 -8.54
N LYS A 3 -14.29 -25.64 -9.51
CA LYS A 3 -13.73 -24.32 -9.83
C LYS A 3 -14.38 -23.27 -8.93
N THR A 4 -13.61 -22.26 -8.51
CA THR A 4 -14.14 -21.07 -7.84
C THR A 4 -14.15 -19.93 -8.85
N LEU A 5 -15.31 -19.31 -9.06
CA LEU A 5 -15.48 -18.21 -10.02
C LEU A 5 -15.86 -16.92 -9.29
N LEU A 6 -15.22 -15.80 -9.65
CA LEU A 6 -15.72 -14.47 -9.34
C LEU A 6 -16.65 -14.03 -10.47
N ARG A 7 -17.95 -13.89 -10.17
CA ARG A 7 -18.95 -13.42 -11.14
C ARG A 7 -19.27 -11.94 -10.91
N ILE A 8 -19.11 -11.12 -11.94
CA ILE A 8 -19.50 -9.70 -11.96
C ILE A 8 -20.55 -9.53 -13.07
N CYS A 9 -21.67 -8.90 -12.74
CA CYS A 9 -22.74 -8.57 -13.69
C CYS A 9 -22.86 -7.05 -13.80
N VAL A 10 -22.80 -6.50 -15.01
CA VAL A 10 -22.94 -5.05 -15.29
C VAL A 10 -24.01 -4.82 -16.37
N PRO A 11 -24.75 -3.70 -16.35
CA PRO A 11 -25.74 -3.40 -17.39
C PRO A 11 -25.07 -3.14 -18.76
N GLY A 12 -25.72 -3.59 -19.82
CA GLY A 12 -25.28 -3.42 -21.20
C GLY A 12 -25.15 -4.75 -21.93
N ILE A 13 -25.52 -4.77 -23.21
CA ILE A 13 -25.39 -5.94 -24.08
C ILE A 13 -23.96 -5.99 -24.65
N THR A 14 -23.29 -7.11 -24.45
CA THR A 14 -21.99 -7.38 -25.08
C THR A 14 -22.18 -7.99 -26.47
N GLU A 15 -21.85 -7.21 -27.50
CA GLU A 15 -21.54 -7.74 -28.84
C GLU A 15 -20.10 -8.29 -28.88
N ALA A 16 -19.76 -9.07 -29.92
CA ALA A 16 -18.53 -9.86 -30.00
C ALA A 16 -17.26 -9.06 -30.35
N ASP A 17 -16.96 -8.05 -29.55
CA ASP A 17 -15.82 -7.12 -29.64
C ASP A 17 -14.45 -7.85 -29.70
N TYR A 18 -13.47 -7.22 -30.35
CA TYR A 18 -12.11 -7.75 -30.46
C TYR A 18 -11.47 -7.95 -29.08
N GLN A 19 -11.75 -7.07 -28.11
CA GLN A 19 -11.19 -7.17 -26.76
C GLN A 19 -11.57 -8.49 -26.10
N ILE A 20 -12.82 -8.93 -26.25
CA ILE A 20 -13.34 -10.18 -25.70
C ILE A 20 -12.65 -11.38 -26.36
N ARG A 21 -12.47 -11.33 -27.69
CA ARG A 21 -11.71 -12.37 -28.41
C ARG A 21 -10.27 -12.44 -27.93
N MET A 22 -9.61 -11.30 -27.70
CA MET A 22 -8.23 -11.29 -27.17
C MET A 22 -8.15 -11.91 -25.77
N LEU A 23 -9.08 -11.57 -24.87
CA LEU A 23 -9.16 -12.11 -23.51
C LEU A 23 -9.52 -13.61 -23.44
N GLN A 24 -10.31 -14.11 -24.39
CA GLN A 24 -10.77 -15.50 -24.42
C GLN A 24 -9.85 -16.44 -25.21
N MET A 25 -9.10 -15.93 -26.19
CA MET A 25 -8.23 -16.74 -27.07
C MET A 25 -6.74 -16.70 -26.69
N ASN A 26 -6.31 -15.78 -25.82
CA ASN A 26 -4.92 -15.65 -25.38
C ASN A 26 -4.78 -15.75 -23.87
N GLN A 27 -3.61 -16.19 -23.40
CA GLN A 27 -3.24 -16.15 -21.98
C GLN A 27 -2.39 -14.89 -21.71
N ILE A 28 -3.05 -13.77 -21.43
CA ILE A 28 -2.39 -12.49 -21.12
C ILE A 28 -1.77 -12.57 -19.72
N LYS A 29 -0.47 -12.28 -19.59
CA LYS A 29 0.25 -12.44 -18.32
C LYS A 29 -0.23 -11.44 -17.28
N GLY A 30 -0.46 -11.94 -16.07
CA GLY A 30 -0.98 -11.15 -14.96
C GLY A 30 -2.50 -10.90 -15.01
N VAL A 31 -3.18 -11.12 -16.14
CA VAL A 31 -4.65 -11.05 -16.21
C VAL A 31 -5.26 -12.39 -15.79
N LEU A 32 -6.36 -12.37 -15.03
CA LEU A 32 -7.12 -13.57 -14.70
C LEU A 32 -7.91 -14.09 -15.93
N PRO A 33 -7.90 -15.40 -16.22
CA PRO A 33 -8.74 -15.99 -17.27
C PRO A 33 -10.22 -15.67 -17.02
N VAL A 34 -10.89 -15.13 -18.05
CA VAL A 34 -12.27 -14.60 -17.94
C VAL A 34 -13.18 -15.13 -19.04
N ALA A 35 -14.32 -15.69 -18.64
CA ALA A 35 -15.44 -15.90 -19.54
C ALA A 35 -16.32 -14.64 -19.55
N ILE A 36 -16.74 -14.21 -20.75
CA ILE A 36 -17.55 -12.99 -20.94
C ILE A 36 -18.72 -13.36 -21.84
N ARG A 37 -19.96 -13.04 -21.41
CA ARG A 37 -21.18 -13.31 -22.17
C ARG A 37 -22.28 -12.30 -21.85
N GLY A 38 -23.24 -12.14 -22.76
CA GLY A 38 -24.51 -11.48 -22.47
C GLY A 38 -25.49 -12.44 -21.77
N GLU A 39 -26.19 -11.95 -20.75
CA GLU A 39 -27.33 -12.60 -20.10
C GLU A 39 -28.50 -11.60 -20.04
N GLY A 40 -29.33 -11.58 -21.09
CA GLY A 40 -30.36 -10.56 -21.26
C GLY A 40 -29.76 -9.17 -21.49
N GLU A 41 -30.15 -8.20 -20.68
CA GLU A 41 -29.64 -6.82 -20.73
C GLU A 41 -28.31 -6.64 -19.96
N MET A 42 -27.75 -7.71 -19.38
CA MET A 42 -26.52 -7.68 -18.58
C MET A 42 -25.34 -8.30 -19.34
N THR A 43 -24.16 -7.73 -19.17
CA THR A 43 -22.88 -8.40 -19.44
C THR A 43 -22.40 -9.10 -18.18
N VAL A 44 -21.99 -10.36 -18.30
CA VAL A 44 -21.52 -11.20 -17.21
C VAL A 44 -20.07 -11.61 -17.46
N TYR A 45 -19.23 -11.26 -16.49
CA TYR A 45 -17.82 -11.62 -16.40
C TYR A 45 -17.65 -12.71 -15.34
N GLU A 46 -16.98 -13.81 -15.68
CA GLU A 46 -16.62 -14.88 -14.75
C GLU A 46 -15.11 -15.14 -14.80
N TYR A 47 -14.41 -14.69 -13.76
CA TYR A 47 -12.96 -14.88 -13.60
C TYR A 47 -12.68 -16.16 -12.81
N GLU A 48 -11.74 -16.99 -13.27
CA GLU A 48 -11.35 -18.18 -12.51
C GLU A 48 -10.38 -17.84 -11.37
N ILE A 49 -10.87 -17.95 -10.14
CA ILE A 49 -10.13 -17.63 -8.89
C ILE A 49 -9.79 -18.89 -8.07
N THR A 50 -9.68 -20.05 -8.72
CA THR A 50 -9.46 -21.35 -8.08
C THR A 50 -8.10 -21.41 -7.35
N GLY A 51 -8.14 -21.33 -6.02
CA GLY A 51 -6.95 -21.30 -5.16
C GLY A 51 -6.15 -20.00 -5.29
N LEU A 52 -6.84 -18.87 -5.44
CA LEU A 52 -6.33 -17.50 -5.37
C LEU A 52 -6.96 -16.80 -4.16
N VAL A 53 -6.24 -15.87 -3.52
CA VAL A 53 -6.77 -15.04 -2.41
C VAL A 53 -6.80 -13.59 -2.86
N SER A 54 -7.91 -12.88 -2.65
CA SER A 54 -7.98 -11.44 -2.98
C SER A 54 -7.11 -10.62 -2.03
N MET A 55 -6.50 -9.56 -2.56
CA MET A 55 -5.63 -8.64 -1.82
C MET A 55 -6.32 -8.10 -0.56
N LYS A 56 -7.61 -7.76 -0.66
CA LYS A 56 -8.46 -7.34 0.47
C LYS A 56 -8.54 -8.37 1.59
N ASN A 57 -8.64 -9.66 1.24
CA ASN A 57 -8.80 -10.72 2.23
C ASN A 57 -7.47 -11.06 2.90
N LYS A 58 -6.37 -11.06 2.13
CA LYS A 58 -5.01 -11.26 2.65
C LYS A 58 -4.63 -10.16 3.65
N TYR A 59 -4.55 -8.91 3.19
CA TYR A 59 -4.08 -7.79 4.02
C TYR A 59 -5.14 -7.23 5.00
N ARG A 60 -6.23 -7.97 5.24
CA ARG A 60 -7.14 -7.73 6.36
C ARG A 60 -6.66 -8.39 7.66
N GLN A 61 -5.85 -9.46 7.55
CA GLN A 61 -5.24 -10.16 8.67
C GLN A 61 -3.73 -9.87 8.69
N ASP A 62 -3.07 -10.10 7.57
CA ASP A 62 -1.66 -9.77 7.38
C ASP A 62 -1.45 -8.27 7.16
N LYS A 63 -0.23 -7.79 7.38
CA LYS A 63 0.18 -6.43 7.03
C LYS A 63 0.99 -6.46 5.73
N ILE A 64 0.68 -5.55 4.80
CA ILE A 64 1.42 -5.49 3.53
C ILE A 64 2.84 -4.97 3.78
N THR A 65 3.82 -5.73 3.29
CA THR A 65 5.25 -5.41 3.41
C THR A 65 5.78 -4.63 2.21
N LYS A 66 6.88 -3.89 2.41
CA LYS A 66 7.69 -3.23 1.38
C LYS A 66 8.02 -4.17 0.22
N GLU A 67 8.43 -5.39 0.51
CA GLU A 67 8.79 -6.40 -0.49
C GLU A 67 7.57 -6.83 -1.32
N GLU A 68 6.37 -6.88 -0.73
CA GLU A 68 5.12 -7.14 -1.45
C GLU A 68 4.66 -5.94 -2.26
N MET A 69 4.82 -4.71 -1.76
CA MET A 69 4.58 -3.48 -2.54
C MET A 69 5.49 -3.43 -3.77
N LYS A 70 6.79 -3.75 -3.63
CA LYS A 70 7.72 -3.84 -4.77
C LYS A 70 7.31 -4.91 -5.78
N LYS A 71 6.99 -6.13 -5.32
CA LYS A 71 6.47 -7.21 -6.18
C LYS A 71 5.20 -6.79 -6.93
N PHE A 72 4.28 -6.12 -6.24
CA PHE A 72 3.05 -5.60 -6.83
C PHE A 72 3.33 -4.63 -7.97
N LEU A 73 4.23 -3.65 -7.77
CA LEU A 73 4.56 -2.64 -8.77
C LEU A 73 5.22 -3.25 -10.02
N SER A 74 6.19 -4.15 -9.84
CA SER A 74 6.78 -4.87 -10.96
C SER A 74 5.74 -5.70 -11.70
N LYS A 75 4.85 -6.40 -10.98
CA LYS A 75 3.82 -7.23 -11.61
C LYS A 75 2.73 -6.42 -12.32
N MET A 76 2.39 -5.26 -11.78
CA MET A 76 1.51 -4.30 -12.44
C MET A 76 2.14 -3.78 -13.74
N GLN A 77 3.42 -3.42 -13.73
CA GLN A 77 4.15 -2.96 -14.92
C GLN A 77 4.26 -4.06 -15.99
N GLU A 78 4.54 -5.32 -15.60
CA GLU A 78 4.48 -6.48 -16.50
C GLU A 78 3.10 -6.65 -17.14
N THR A 79 2.04 -6.55 -16.33
CA THR A 79 0.66 -6.78 -16.78
C THR A 79 0.21 -5.70 -17.76
N ILE A 80 0.53 -4.44 -17.50
CA ILE A 80 0.29 -3.32 -18.42
C ILE A 80 0.95 -3.58 -19.77
N TRP A 81 2.23 -3.96 -19.78
CA TRP A 81 2.96 -4.22 -21.01
C TRP A 81 2.38 -5.41 -21.80
N ASP A 82 1.99 -6.49 -21.13
CA ASP A 82 1.43 -7.66 -21.81
C ASP A 82 0.01 -7.40 -22.33
N VAL A 83 -0.82 -6.65 -21.59
CA VAL A 83 -2.14 -6.15 -22.05
C VAL A 83 -1.99 -5.29 -23.31
N GLU A 84 -1.07 -4.31 -23.31
CA GLU A 84 -0.89 -3.38 -24.43
C GLU A 84 -0.36 -4.09 -25.71
N ARG A 85 0.37 -5.20 -25.58
CA ARG A 85 0.78 -6.05 -26.73
C ARG A 85 -0.41 -6.67 -27.48
N TYR A 86 -1.53 -6.93 -26.80
CA TYR A 86 -2.77 -7.42 -27.41
C TYR A 86 -3.68 -6.28 -27.92
N LEU A 87 -3.15 -5.05 -28.00
CA LEU A 87 -3.88 -3.82 -28.33
C LEU A 87 -5.06 -3.52 -27.38
N LEU A 88 -4.99 -4.05 -26.15
CA LEU A 88 -5.96 -3.80 -25.09
C LEU A 88 -5.60 -2.52 -24.32
N ASN A 89 -6.61 -1.84 -23.79
CA ASN A 89 -6.43 -0.59 -23.05
C ASN A 89 -6.09 -0.88 -21.58
N SER A 90 -4.88 -0.53 -21.13
CA SER A 90 -4.43 -0.71 -19.74
C SER A 90 -5.34 -0.01 -18.69
N ASN A 91 -6.12 1.00 -19.07
CA ASN A 91 -7.17 1.61 -18.23
C ASN A 91 -8.38 0.70 -17.95
N ARG A 92 -8.35 -0.58 -18.35
CA ARG A 92 -9.38 -1.57 -18.05
C ARG A 92 -8.91 -2.66 -17.07
N ILE A 93 -7.68 -2.54 -16.58
CA ILE A 93 -7.17 -3.32 -15.44
C ILE A 93 -7.81 -2.79 -14.15
N LEU A 94 -8.46 -3.66 -13.39
CA LEU A 94 -9.06 -3.33 -12.10
C LEU A 94 -8.00 -3.38 -10.99
N LEU A 95 -7.98 -2.37 -10.13
CA LEU A 95 -6.97 -2.19 -9.06
C LEU A 95 -7.59 -2.07 -7.66
N GLU A 96 -8.89 -2.27 -7.55
CA GLU A 96 -9.60 -2.42 -6.30
C GLU A 96 -9.07 -3.66 -5.55
N PRO A 97 -8.82 -3.61 -4.22
CA PRO A 97 -8.31 -4.75 -3.44
C PRO A 97 -9.17 -6.03 -3.52
N GLU A 98 -10.44 -5.92 -3.87
CA GLU A 98 -11.36 -7.01 -4.19
C GLU A 98 -11.03 -7.74 -5.50
N MET A 99 -10.46 -7.01 -6.48
CA MET A 99 -10.28 -7.43 -7.87
C MET A 99 -8.84 -7.82 -8.21
N ILE A 100 -7.90 -7.51 -7.31
CA ILE A 100 -6.52 -8.02 -7.33
C ILE A 100 -6.47 -9.30 -6.50
N PHE A 101 -5.85 -10.34 -7.06
CA PHE A 101 -5.69 -11.65 -6.45
C PHE A 101 -4.21 -12.03 -6.36
N GLU A 102 -3.85 -12.89 -5.40
CA GLU A 102 -2.49 -13.38 -5.19
C GLU A 102 -2.46 -14.90 -5.07
N LYS A 103 -1.41 -15.51 -5.62
CA LYS A 103 -1.08 -16.92 -5.45
C LYS A 103 0.43 -17.12 -5.49
N ASN A 104 0.98 -17.81 -4.49
CA ASN A 104 2.42 -18.12 -4.36
C ASN A 104 3.35 -16.89 -4.44
N GLY A 105 2.85 -15.70 -4.09
CA GLY A 105 3.58 -14.42 -4.18
C GLY A 105 3.51 -13.71 -5.54
N GLU A 106 2.73 -14.24 -6.51
CA GLU A 106 2.46 -13.61 -7.80
C GLU A 106 1.05 -12.96 -7.80
N PHE A 107 0.95 -11.72 -8.27
CA PHE A 107 -0.31 -10.99 -8.37
C PHE A 107 -0.98 -11.18 -9.73
N HIS A 108 -2.31 -11.26 -9.71
CA HIS A 108 -3.18 -11.36 -10.86
C HIS A 108 -4.32 -10.33 -10.75
N PHE A 109 -4.76 -9.81 -11.90
CA PHE A 109 -5.71 -8.71 -12.00
C PHE A 109 -6.96 -9.11 -12.81
N CYS A 110 -8.13 -8.63 -12.40
CA CYS A 110 -9.29 -8.63 -13.29
C CYS A 110 -9.12 -7.57 -14.39
N TYR A 111 -9.53 -7.87 -15.61
CA TYR A 111 -9.60 -6.93 -16.74
C TYR A 111 -11.04 -6.84 -17.24
N MET A 112 -11.62 -5.64 -17.28
CA MET A 112 -13.02 -5.42 -17.64
C MET A 112 -13.13 -4.34 -18.74
N PRO A 113 -13.36 -4.71 -20.02
CA PRO A 113 -13.44 -3.77 -21.16
C PRO A 113 -14.41 -2.59 -20.96
N GLN A 114 -15.49 -2.80 -20.21
CA GLN A 114 -16.54 -1.82 -19.93
C GLN A 114 -16.26 -0.92 -18.72
N TYR A 115 -15.15 -1.12 -17.97
CA TYR A 115 -14.75 -0.20 -16.90
C TYR A 115 -14.48 1.20 -17.47
N ASP A 116 -15.03 2.25 -16.87
CA ASP A 116 -14.95 3.62 -17.37
C ASP A 116 -13.77 4.42 -16.81
N GLY A 117 -13.36 4.12 -15.57
CA GLY A 117 -12.25 4.77 -14.88
C GLY A 117 -10.85 4.62 -15.51
N THR A 118 -9.86 5.31 -14.93
CA THR A 118 -8.46 5.25 -15.37
C THR A 118 -7.59 4.40 -14.43
N ILE A 119 -6.55 3.77 -14.98
CA ILE A 119 -5.55 3.04 -14.18
C ILE A 119 -4.83 3.95 -13.18
N ARG A 120 -4.73 5.24 -13.50
CA ARG A 120 -4.09 6.27 -12.67
C ARG A 120 -4.85 6.50 -11.37
N GLU A 121 -6.14 6.77 -11.45
CA GLU A 121 -6.99 7.04 -10.29
C GLU A 121 -7.13 5.80 -9.40
N SER A 122 -7.26 4.62 -10.01
CA SER A 122 -7.43 3.36 -9.28
C SER A 122 -6.12 2.92 -8.60
N PHE A 123 -4.97 3.19 -9.21
CA PHE A 123 -3.66 3.02 -8.56
C PHE A 123 -3.47 3.99 -7.39
N HIS A 124 -3.87 5.26 -7.54
CA HIS A 124 -3.79 6.24 -6.45
C HIS A 124 -4.61 5.79 -5.21
N LYS A 125 -5.88 5.41 -5.42
CA LYS A 125 -6.76 4.84 -4.37
C LYS A 125 -6.14 3.58 -3.72
N LEU A 126 -5.46 2.74 -4.50
CA LEU A 126 -4.76 1.57 -3.98
C LEU A 126 -3.55 1.95 -3.11
N MET A 127 -2.84 3.05 -3.39
CA MET A 127 -1.75 3.51 -2.53
C MET A 127 -2.28 4.09 -1.21
N GLU A 128 -3.47 4.70 -1.19
CA GLU A 128 -4.17 5.02 0.07
C GLU A 128 -4.50 3.76 0.88
N TYR A 129 -4.93 2.69 0.21
CA TYR A 129 -5.16 1.38 0.85
C TYR A 129 -3.85 0.78 1.41
N PHE A 130 -2.73 0.82 0.67
CA PHE A 130 -1.43 0.37 1.20
C PHE A 130 -1.04 1.17 2.45
N VAL A 131 -1.20 2.50 2.44
CA VAL A 131 -0.97 3.35 3.62
C VAL A 131 -1.79 2.92 4.84
N GLN A 132 -3.04 2.50 4.66
CA GLN A 132 -3.91 2.03 5.76
C GLN A 132 -3.54 0.65 6.32
N TRP A 133 -3.05 -0.27 5.46
CA TRP A 133 -2.84 -1.68 5.81
C TRP A 133 -1.37 -2.10 5.95
N THR A 134 -0.44 -1.15 5.87
CA THR A 134 0.98 -1.31 6.24
C THR A 134 1.14 -1.59 7.74
N ASP A 135 2.22 -2.29 8.13
CA ASP A 135 2.64 -2.36 9.54
C ASP A 135 3.40 -1.09 9.93
N TYR A 136 2.91 -0.38 10.94
CA TYR A 136 3.55 0.82 11.47
C TYR A 136 4.76 0.55 12.37
N GLN A 137 5.03 -0.73 12.71
CA GLN A 137 6.30 -1.12 13.35
C GLN A 137 7.44 -1.29 12.35
N ASP A 138 7.16 -1.65 11.09
CA ASP A 138 8.19 -1.69 10.04
C ASP A 138 8.35 -0.35 9.34
N ILE A 139 9.37 0.39 9.79
CA ILE A 139 9.83 1.66 9.21
C ILE A 139 10.05 1.55 7.68
N ALA A 140 10.51 0.41 7.16
CA ALA A 140 10.80 0.25 5.73
C ALA A 140 9.51 0.14 4.90
N SER A 141 8.52 -0.64 5.35
CA SER A 141 7.17 -0.69 4.76
C SER A 141 6.46 0.65 4.88
N VAL A 142 6.54 1.32 6.04
CA VAL A 142 6.01 2.69 6.25
C VAL A 142 6.59 3.66 5.21
N GLN A 143 7.91 3.79 5.11
CA GLN A 143 8.53 4.71 4.16
C GLN A 143 8.17 4.38 2.70
N THR A 144 8.04 3.10 2.36
CA THR A 144 7.65 2.63 1.03
C THR A 144 6.21 3.04 0.67
N ALA A 145 5.24 2.78 1.56
CA ALA A 145 3.84 3.17 1.37
C ALA A 145 3.68 4.69 1.24
N PHE A 146 4.39 5.48 2.05
CA PHE A 146 4.31 6.94 1.98
C PHE A 146 5.02 7.56 0.79
N LEU A 147 6.13 6.97 0.31
CA LEU A 147 6.70 7.38 -0.97
C LEU A 147 5.69 7.11 -2.10
N LEU A 148 5.14 5.90 -2.16
CA LEU A 148 4.18 5.50 -3.20
C LEU A 148 2.96 6.43 -3.28
N HIS A 149 2.29 6.65 -2.14
CA HIS A 149 1.16 7.57 -2.05
C HIS A 149 1.56 9.00 -2.48
N LYS A 150 2.70 9.51 -2.01
CA LYS A 150 3.22 10.84 -2.38
C LYS A 150 3.49 10.96 -3.89
N GLU A 151 4.06 9.94 -4.52
CA GLU A 151 4.32 9.97 -5.96
C GLU A 151 3.03 9.94 -6.78
N THR A 152 2.01 9.18 -6.36
CA THR A 152 0.70 9.17 -7.04
C THR A 152 -0.06 10.51 -6.99
N MET A 153 0.28 11.39 -6.04
CA MET A 153 -0.26 12.76 -5.97
C MET A 153 0.34 13.73 -7.01
N ARG A 154 1.37 13.32 -7.79
CA ARG A 154 1.93 14.16 -8.86
C ARG A 154 1.12 14.02 -10.15
N GLU A 155 0.74 15.13 -10.77
CA GLU A 155 -0.05 15.13 -12.02
C GLU A 155 0.56 14.27 -13.14
N ASN A 156 1.88 14.14 -13.20
CA ASN A 156 2.61 13.42 -14.25
C ASN A 156 3.60 12.38 -13.71
N TYR A 157 3.19 11.54 -12.74
CA TYR A 157 3.98 10.38 -12.32
C TYR A 157 4.02 9.28 -13.40
N SER A 158 5.04 8.42 -13.33
CA SER A 158 5.14 7.16 -14.10
C SER A 158 5.52 6.00 -13.17
N LEU A 159 5.12 4.77 -13.50
CA LEU A 159 5.49 3.60 -12.70
C LEU A 159 7.00 3.37 -12.68
N THR A 160 7.69 3.62 -13.78
CA THR A 160 9.17 3.54 -13.86
C THR A 160 9.82 4.52 -12.88
N GLY A 161 9.42 5.79 -12.87
CA GLY A 161 9.94 6.80 -11.94
C GLY A 161 9.64 6.52 -10.47
N ILE A 162 8.54 5.82 -10.19
CA ILE A 162 8.20 5.32 -8.85
C ILE A 162 9.16 4.18 -8.43
N ILE A 163 9.45 3.24 -9.32
CA ILE A 163 10.37 2.12 -9.08
C ILE A 163 11.82 2.62 -8.91
N GLU A 164 12.22 3.62 -9.69
CA GLU A 164 13.49 4.34 -9.55
C GLU A 164 13.57 5.06 -8.19
N SER A 165 12.54 5.84 -7.83
CA SER A 165 12.47 6.54 -6.53
C SER A 165 12.53 5.60 -5.32
N LEU A 166 11.91 4.41 -5.42
CA LEU A 166 12.02 3.36 -4.40
C LEU A 166 13.43 2.76 -4.31
N SER A 167 14.13 2.65 -5.43
CA SER A 167 15.49 2.13 -5.49
C SER A 167 16.47 3.13 -4.85
N GLU A 168 16.33 4.42 -5.15
CA GLU A 168 17.07 5.50 -4.46
C GLU A 168 16.82 5.52 -2.95
N LEU A 169 15.56 5.33 -2.51
CA LEU A 169 15.20 5.30 -1.09
C LEU A 169 15.90 4.14 -0.37
N GLU A 170 15.98 2.97 -1.02
CA GLU A 170 16.73 1.83 -0.48
C GLU A 170 18.24 2.10 -0.42
N GLU A 171 18.84 2.78 -1.41
CA GLU A 171 20.26 3.14 -1.38
C GLU A 171 20.57 4.13 -0.26
N LYS A 172 19.77 5.18 -0.10
CA LYS A 172 19.88 6.14 1.00
C LYS A 172 19.77 5.43 2.37
N ASN A 173 18.81 4.51 2.51
CA ASN A 173 18.65 3.69 3.72
C ASN A 173 19.79 2.66 3.93
N ARG A 174 20.42 2.15 2.88
CA ARG A 174 21.62 1.30 2.98
C ARG A 174 22.82 2.12 3.47
N ASN A 175 23.07 3.27 2.87
CA ASN A 175 24.21 4.14 3.21
C ASN A 175 24.11 4.63 4.67
N ILE A 176 22.95 5.14 5.11
CA ILE A 176 22.72 5.58 6.51
C ILE A 176 22.99 4.45 7.52
N LYS A 177 22.72 3.18 7.17
CA LYS A 177 23.03 2.02 8.03
C LYS A 177 24.53 1.72 8.07
N VAL A 178 25.22 1.84 6.94
CA VAL A 178 26.69 1.70 6.85
C VAL A 178 27.38 2.81 7.65
N ASP A 179 26.98 4.07 7.46
CA ASP A 179 27.56 5.22 8.16
C ASP A 179 27.41 5.07 9.68
N LYS A 180 26.21 4.73 10.18
CA LYS A 180 25.97 4.49 11.60
C LYS A 180 26.76 3.29 12.17
N ALA A 181 26.98 2.24 11.37
CA ALA A 181 27.82 1.11 11.77
C ALA A 181 29.31 1.51 11.85
N ILE A 182 29.79 2.32 10.90
CA ILE A 182 31.14 2.88 10.90
C ILE A 182 31.35 3.79 12.12
N THR A 183 30.41 4.70 12.40
CA THR A 183 30.49 5.57 13.60
C THR A 183 30.51 4.75 14.89
N LYS A 184 29.64 3.74 15.03
CA LYS A 184 29.61 2.88 16.22
C LYS A 184 30.92 2.13 16.43
N ALA A 185 31.48 1.55 15.37
CA ALA A 185 32.77 0.88 15.41
C ALA A 185 33.91 1.86 15.74
N GLN A 186 33.86 3.11 15.25
CA GLN A 186 34.85 4.14 15.59
C GLN A 186 34.79 4.54 17.08
N THR A 187 33.60 4.68 17.67
CA THR A 187 33.48 4.89 19.13
C THR A 187 33.99 3.69 19.93
N GLU A 188 33.67 2.46 19.55
CA GLU A 188 34.17 1.25 20.23
C GLU A 188 35.71 1.13 20.15
N ILE A 189 36.32 1.59 19.05
CA ILE A 189 37.78 1.65 18.89
C ILE A 189 38.41 2.77 19.75
N TRP A 190 37.68 3.84 20.08
CA TRP A 190 38.15 4.93 20.96
C TRP A 190 37.96 4.58 22.44
N ASP A 191 36.83 3.97 22.84
CA ASP A 191 36.59 3.45 24.20
C ASP A 191 37.65 2.41 24.63
N THR A 192 38.31 1.73 23.68
CA THR A 192 39.40 0.80 23.96
C THR A 192 40.74 1.50 24.27
N LYS A 193 40.79 2.84 24.37
CA LYS A 193 42.04 3.62 24.49
C LYS A 193 42.01 4.83 25.44
N GLU A 194 41.05 4.95 26.34
CA GLU A 194 41.12 5.95 27.41
C GLU A 194 40.48 5.44 28.72
N ASP A 195 41.26 4.64 29.48
CA ASP A 195 41.01 4.40 30.90
C ASP A 195 41.28 5.70 31.69
N ASP A 196 40.26 6.55 31.90
CA ASP A 196 39.98 7.11 33.24
C ASP A 196 38.68 7.93 33.33
N VAL A 197 37.95 7.68 34.43
CA VAL A 197 36.97 8.57 35.10
C VAL A 197 35.99 9.40 34.25
N TYR A 198 34.72 8.97 34.22
CA TYR A 198 33.60 9.76 34.77
C TYR A 198 32.41 8.86 35.15
N GLN A 199 31.95 8.95 36.40
CA GLN A 199 30.66 8.38 36.83
C GLN A 199 29.61 9.49 36.86
N GLU A 200 28.46 9.28 36.20
CA GLU A 200 27.26 10.08 36.44
C GLU A 200 26.01 9.18 36.42
N SER A 201 24.94 9.58 37.13
CA SER A 201 23.91 8.66 37.61
C SER A 201 22.76 8.41 36.64
N THR A 202 22.55 7.14 36.28
CA THR A 202 21.38 6.67 35.53
C THR A 202 20.19 6.45 36.48
N HIS A 203 19.39 7.50 36.69
CA HIS A 203 18.17 7.42 37.50
C HIS A 203 17.09 6.59 36.79
N THR A 204 16.97 5.31 37.14
CA THR A 204 15.95 4.41 36.59
C THR A 204 14.56 4.79 37.12
N TYR A 205 13.66 5.17 36.22
CA TYR A 205 12.23 5.28 36.53
C TYR A 205 11.52 3.96 36.22
N ASP A 206 10.73 3.48 37.17
CA ASP A 206 9.91 2.29 37.00
C ASP A 206 8.76 2.59 36.02
N THR A 207 8.45 1.66 35.11
CA THR A 207 7.66 1.96 33.88
C THR A 207 6.55 0.94 33.58
N GLU A 208 6.10 0.15 34.56
CA GLU A 208 5.15 -0.95 34.30
C GLU A 208 3.71 -0.54 33.92
N GLU A 209 3.27 0.72 34.11
CA GLU A 209 1.88 1.14 33.85
C GLU A 209 1.60 1.85 32.50
N HIS A 210 2.60 2.21 31.69
CA HIS A 210 2.42 3.11 30.52
C HIS A 210 2.78 2.51 29.14
N ASP A 211 2.78 1.17 29.04
CA ASP A 211 3.30 0.36 27.92
C ASP A 211 2.68 0.64 26.51
N TRP A 212 1.58 1.38 26.40
CA TRP A 212 1.01 1.76 25.10
C TRP A 212 1.49 3.14 24.57
N ILE A 213 1.88 4.06 25.45
CA ILE A 213 2.37 5.40 25.06
C ILE A 213 3.82 5.28 24.58
N THR A 214 4.65 4.52 25.31
CA THR A 214 6.06 4.27 24.95
C THR A 214 6.22 3.67 23.56
N ARG A 215 5.26 2.84 23.09
CA ARG A 215 5.24 2.30 21.72
C ARG A 215 4.94 3.35 20.64
N GLN A 216 4.16 4.40 20.93
CA GLN A 216 4.03 5.55 20.01
C GLN A 216 5.26 6.45 20.07
N GLU A 217 5.83 6.66 21.25
CA GLU A 217 7.00 7.52 21.41
C GLU A 217 8.27 6.91 20.79
N MET A 218 8.46 5.59 20.79
CA MET A 218 9.56 4.95 20.04
C MET A 218 9.52 5.33 18.55
N GLY A 219 8.35 5.28 17.91
CA GLY A 219 8.17 5.77 16.54
C GLY A 219 8.41 7.28 16.38
N SER A 220 8.13 8.06 17.43
CA SER A 220 8.34 9.53 17.40
C SER A 220 9.75 9.99 17.80
N LYS A 221 10.60 9.12 18.36
CA LYS A 221 11.96 9.45 18.84
C LYS A 221 13.07 9.08 17.83
N ILE A 222 12.73 8.28 16.81
CA ILE A 222 13.65 7.83 15.74
C ILE A 222 13.80 8.87 14.60
N MET A 223 12.85 9.79 14.45
CA MET A 223 12.68 10.59 13.23
C MET A 223 12.84 12.10 13.46
N LYS A 224 14.08 12.62 13.41
CA LYS A 224 14.35 14.07 13.29
C LYS A 224 14.37 14.58 11.83
N GLU A 225 14.42 13.68 10.85
CA GLU A 225 14.72 14.02 9.45
C GLU A 225 13.55 13.77 8.48
N THR A 226 12.46 13.14 8.96
CA THR A 226 11.29 12.78 8.12
C THR A 226 10.00 13.45 8.56
N ASP A 227 10.03 14.46 9.44
CA ASP A 227 8.82 15.18 9.89
C ASP A 227 8.02 15.78 8.72
N ASN A 228 8.71 16.22 7.66
CA ASN A 228 8.09 16.74 6.43
C ASN A 228 7.30 15.66 5.65
N LEU A 229 7.66 14.38 5.80
CA LEU A 229 6.89 13.25 5.28
C LEU A 229 5.77 12.82 6.24
N TRP A 230 5.94 13.00 7.56
CA TRP A 230 5.06 12.47 8.60
C TRP A 230 3.91 13.42 8.99
N ASN A 231 4.10 14.73 8.87
CA ASN A 231 3.06 15.72 9.19
C ASN A 231 1.78 15.63 8.32
N PRO A 232 1.85 15.33 7.00
CA PRO A 232 0.68 15.00 6.20
C PRO A 232 -0.05 13.74 6.73
N VAL A 233 0.69 12.73 7.15
CA VAL A 233 0.16 11.44 7.65
C VAL A 233 -0.62 11.63 8.95
N LYS A 234 -0.04 12.34 9.92
CA LYS A 234 -0.72 12.70 11.18
C LYS A 234 -2.05 13.41 10.90
N LYS A 235 -2.09 14.31 9.92
CA LYS A 235 -3.33 15.01 9.49
C LYS A 235 -4.33 14.08 8.79
N PHE A 236 -3.89 13.19 7.90
CA PHE A 236 -4.76 12.24 7.19
C PHE A 236 -5.38 11.19 8.14
N LEU A 237 -4.59 10.60 9.03
CA LEU A 237 -5.06 9.61 10.00
C LEU A 237 -5.99 10.23 11.05
N ASN A 238 -5.71 11.45 11.51
CA ASN A 238 -6.60 12.14 12.46
C ASN A 238 -7.94 12.55 11.83
N ARG A 239 -8.00 12.83 10.52
CA ARG A 239 -9.26 13.10 9.80
C ARG A 239 -10.17 11.88 9.65
N HIS A 240 -9.63 10.67 9.67
CA HIS A 240 -10.39 9.43 9.50
C HIS A 240 -10.78 8.74 10.83
N LYS A 241 -10.37 9.29 11.97
CA LYS A 241 -10.93 8.92 13.27
C LYS A 241 -12.37 9.45 13.35
N ARG A 242 -13.36 8.54 13.42
CA ARG A 242 -14.71 8.94 13.86
C ARG A 242 -14.60 9.55 15.27
N PRO A 243 -15.35 10.62 15.59
CA PRO A 243 -15.43 11.11 16.96
C PRO A 243 -15.93 9.97 17.86
N ARG A 244 -15.41 9.89 19.10
CA ARG A 244 -16.00 8.96 20.07
C ARG A 244 -17.34 9.53 20.53
N TRP A 245 -18.23 8.65 20.94
CA TRP A 245 -19.45 9.04 21.64
C TRP A 245 -19.03 9.69 22.98
N GLY A 246 -19.07 11.02 23.05
CA GLY A 246 -18.55 11.77 24.19
C GLY A 246 -18.11 13.21 23.87
N ASP A 247 -17.64 13.50 22.66
CA ASP A 247 -17.23 14.86 22.26
C ASP A 247 -18.45 15.77 22.01
N TRP A 248 -19.07 16.23 23.09
CA TRP A 248 -20.05 17.35 23.11
C TRP A 248 -19.50 18.48 23.98
N ASP A 249 -18.53 19.24 23.46
CA ASP A 249 -18.17 20.55 23.98
C ASP A 249 -18.35 21.58 22.85
N GLY A 250 -19.14 22.62 23.11
CA GLY A 250 -19.59 23.59 22.08
C GLY A 250 -21.04 24.04 22.20
N ILE A 251 -21.84 23.45 23.10
CA ILE A 251 -23.03 24.10 23.63
C ILE A 251 -22.59 24.93 24.83
N TYR A 252 -22.58 26.25 24.69
CA TYR A 252 -22.45 27.15 25.84
C TYR A 252 -23.74 27.09 26.65
N ILE A 253 -23.63 26.71 27.92
CA ILE A 253 -24.67 26.93 28.93
C ILE A 253 -24.23 28.18 29.71
N ASP A 254 -24.80 29.32 29.35
CA ASP A 254 -24.71 30.54 30.15
C ASP A 254 -25.88 30.55 31.15
N GLU A 255 -25.64 30.00 32.34
CA GLU A 255 -26.46 30.08 33.57
C GLU A 255 -25.50 30.51 34.71
N ASP A 256 -25.77 31.41 35.66
CA ASP A 256 -26.77 32.51 35.83
C ASP A 256 -26.06 33.55 36.78
N GLU A 257 -26.56 34.66 37.34
CA GLU A 257 -27.87 35.30 37.58
C GLU A 257 -27.63 36.84 37.62
N LEU A 258 -28.72 37.64 37.59
CA LEU A 258 -28.90 39.07 38.02
C LEU A 258 -29.10 40.13 36.92
#